data_AF-A0A2D0BH67-F1
#
_entry.id   AF-A0A2D0BH67-F1
#
_cell.length_a   1.000
_cell.length_b   1.000
_cell.length_c   1.000
_cell.angle_alpha   90.00
_cell.angle_beta   90.00
_cell.angle_gamma   90.00
#
_symmetry.space_group_name_H-M   'P 1'
#
loop_
_entity.id
_entity.type
_entity.pdbx_description
1 polymer ?
#
loop_
_entity_poly.entity_id
_entity_poly.type
_entity_poly.pdbx_seq_one_letter_code
_entity_poly.pdbx_strand_id
1 'polypeptide(L)'
;MFILYKKLCAKKDLKIIHLGNIEDKKMWAIDPADFINLIDKAQAVFTDSFHACVFSIIFEKYFEVFERQSEMLSMNSRIDTLLKDFKIENRWNHLENDNKQEIDYSSVKKILNKRRKESLEFLDASLSKVQSSNNN
;
A
#
# COMPACT_ATOMS: atom_id res chain seq x y z
N MET A 1 15.50 -0.04 -8.85
CA MET A 1 15.09 0.41 -7.49
C MET A 1 16.04 1.45 -6.87
N PHE A 2 17.35 1.18 -6.75
CA PHE A 2 18.28 2.05 -5.98
C PHE A 2 18.56 3.47 -6.52
N ILE A 3 18.35 3.75 -7.79
CA ILE A 3 18.72 5.04 -8.42
C ILE A 3 17.57 6.07 -8.31
N LEU A 4 16.33 5.61 -8.31
CA LEU A 4 15.15 6.46 -8.45
C LEU A 4 14.83 7.27 -7.19
N TYR A 5 14.72 6.61 -6.03
CA TYR A 5 14.43 7.33 -4.78
C TYR A 5 15.57 8.25 -4.37
N LYS A 6 16.84 7.93 -4.70
CA LYS A 6 17.99 8.79 -4.42
C LYS A 6 17.91 10.14 -5.15
N LYS A 7 17.45 10.15 -6.41
CA LYS A 7 17.23 11.40 -7.16
C LYS A 7 16.09 12.25 -6.56
N LEU A 8 15.00 11.61 -6.12
CA LEU A 8 13.88 12.28 -5.45
C LEU A 8 14.29 12.87 -4.09
N CYS A 9 15.04 12.13 -3.28
CA CYS A 9 15.50 12.57 -1.97
C CYS A 9 16.55 13.68 -2.05
N ALA A 10 17.46 13.63 -3.03
CA ALA A 10 18.50 14.66 -3.23
C ALA A 10 17.91 16.05 -3.55
N LYS A 11 16.70 16.12 -4.12
CA LYS A 11 16.01 17.39 -4.43
C LYS A 11 15.23 17.99 -3.25
N LYS A 12 14.98 17.23 -2.17
CA LYS A 12 14.01 17.61 -1.12
C LYS A 12 14.54 17.51 0.32
N ASP A 13 15.85 17.30 0.52
CA ASP A 13 16.48 17.10 1.85
C ASP A 13 15.74 16.05 2.72
N LEU A 14 15.44 14.90 2.11
CA LEU A 14 14.65 13.84 2.76
C LEU A 14 15.53 12.74 3.34
N LYS A 15 15.21 12.36 4.59
CA LYS A 15 15.81 11.18 5.23
C LYS A 15 15.28 9.90 4.57
N ILE A 16 16.19 9.08 4.06
CA ILE A 16 15.88 7.75 3.52
C ILE A 16 15.87 6.73 4.66
N ILE A 17 14.81 5.93 4.74
CA ILE A 17 14.69 4.81 5.68
C ILE A 17 14.52 3.53 4.87
N HIS A 18 15.42 2.57 5.05
CA HIS A 18 15.39 1.28 4.36
C HIS A 18 14.91 0.19 5.32
N LEU A 19 13.67 -0.26 5.14
CA LEU A 19 13.07 -1.34 5.92
C LEU A 19 13.65 -2.69 5.51
N GLY A 20 13.83 -3.59 6.47
CA GLY A 20 14.43 -4.91 6.21
C GLY A 20 15.92 -4.86 5.90
N ASN A 21 16.61 -3.76 6.25
CA ASN A 21 18.06 -3.71 6.17
C ASN A 21 18.70 -4.58 7.27
N ILE A 22 19.34 -5.68 6.88
CA ILE A 22 20.00 -6.62 7.81
C ILE A 22 21.12 -5.95 8.63
N GLU A 23 21.77 -4.93 8.07
CA GLU A 23 22.86 -4.20 8.73
C GLU A 23 22.33 -3.22 9.80
N ASP A 24 21.07 -2.81 9.69
CA ASP A 24 20.39 -1.98 10.69
C ASP A 24 19.44 -2.85 11.50
N LYS A 25 19.93 -3.36 12.64
CA LYS A 25 19.17 -4.23 13.54
C LYS A 25 17.80 -3.65 13.93
N LYS A 26 17.66 -2.32 14.01
CA LYS A 26 16.39 -1.67 14.34
C LYS A 26 15.41 -1.73 13.17
N MET A 27 15.90 -1.52 11.94
CA MET A 27 15.07 -1.59 10.73
C MET A 27 14.83 -3.02 10.25
N TRP A 28 15.65 -3.98 10.69
CA TRP A 28 15.46 -5.42 10.47
C TRP A 28 14.33 -5.99 11.35
N ALA A 29 14.34 -5.65 12.64
CA ALA A 29 13.42 -6.19 13.64
C ALA A 29 12.25 -5.25 13.94
N ILE A 30 11.76 -4.53 12.92
CA ILE A 30 10.66 -3.59 13.09
C ILE A 30 9.35 -4.32 13.40
N ASP A 31 8.60 -3.84 14.39
CA ASP A 31 7.30 -4.40 14.72
C ASP A 31 6.18 -3.82 13.83
N PRO A 32 4.97 -4.42 13.82
CA PRO A 32 3.87 -3.93 13.01
C PRO A 32 3.44 -2.49 13.32
N ALA A 33 3.55 -2.03 14.58
CA ALA A 33 3.16 -0.68 14.97
C ALA A 33 4.16 0.36 14.42
N ASP A 34 5.45 0.07 14.53
CA ASP A 34 6.52 0.89 13.97
C ASP A 34 6.46 0.91 12.44
N PHE A 35 6.15 -0.22 11.79
CA PHE A 35 5.95 -0.28 10.34
C PHE A 35 4.84 0.67 9.88
N ILE A 36 3.69 0.63 10.55
CA ILE A 36 2.55 1.51 10.26
C ILE A 36 2.92 2.98 10.51
N ASN A 37 3.57 3.28 11.64
CA ASN A 37 3.99 4.62 12.04
C ASN A 37 4.99 5.24 11.04
N LEU A 38 5.90 4.43 10.48
CA LEU A 38 6.82 4.90 9.46
C LEU A 38 6.12 5.26 8.15
N ILE A 39 5.13 4.46 7.72
CA ILE A 39 4.34 4.77 6.51
C ILE A 39 3.50 6.02 6.74
N ASP A 40 2.84 6.14 7.90
CA ASP A 40 2.03 7.32 8.24
C ASP A 40 2.86 8.62 8.29
N LYS A 41 4.14 8.54 8.64
CA LYS A 41 5.05 9.71 8.64
C LYS A 41 5.81 9.91 7.34
N ALA A 42 5.76 8.96 6.41
CA ALA A 42 6.48 9.05 5.15
C ALA A 42 5.85 10.11 4.23
N GLN A 43 6.70 10.80 3.47
CA GLN A 43 6.24 11.61 2.33
C GLN A 43 6.04 10.76 1.07
N ALA A 44 6.84 9.71 0.92
CA ALA A 44 6.82 8.82 -0.23
C ALA A 44 7.21 7.40 0.19
N VAL A 45 6.58 6.40 -0.40
CA VAL A 45 6.86 4.97 -0.15
C VAL A 45 7.19 4.27 -1.48
N PHE A 46 8.36 3.64 -1.55
CA PHE A 46 8.76 2.83 -2.71
C PHE A 46 8.79 1.38 -2.24
N THR A 47 7.98 0.52 -2.85
CA THR A 47 7.73 -0.81 -2.27
C THR A 47 7.40 -1.87 -3.31
N ASP A 48 7.61 -3.13 -2.94
CA ASP A 48 7.09 -4.32 -3.61
C ASP A 48 6.16 -5.12 -2.66
N SER A 49 5.73 -4.48 -1.57
CA SER A 49 4.92 -5.08 -0.51
C SER A 49 3.47 -4.67 -0.62
N PHE A 50 2.59 -5.67 -0.59
CA PHE A 50 1.14 -5.46 -0.55
C PHE A 50 0.70 -4.60 0.64
N HIS A 51 1.18 -4.90 1.86
CA HIS A 51 0.78 -4.16 3.06
C HIS A 51 1.22 -2.69 3.01
N ALA A 52 2.42 -2.43 2.47
CA ALA A 52 2.89 -1.06 2.29
C ALA A 52 1.98 -0.28 1.32
N CYS A 53 1.49 -0.92 0.24
CA CYS A 53 0.51 -0.32 -0.66
C CYS A 53 -0.81 -0.01 0.07
N VAL A 54 -1.35 -0.97 0.83
CA VAL A 54 -2.60 -0.80 1.58
C VAL A 54 -2.51 0.37 2.56
N PHE A 55 -1.46 0.43 3.37
CA PHE A 55 -1.30 1.52 4.33
C PHE A 55 -1.00 2.86 3.65
N SER A 56 -0.28 2.88 2.52
CA SER A 56 -0.10 4.10 1.73
C SER A 56 -1.42 4.63 1.18
N ILE A 57 -2.36 3.75 0.81
CA ILE A 57 -3.71 4.15 0.40
C ILE A 57 -4.49 4.72 1.60
N ILE A 58 -4.43 4.04 2.76
CA ILE A 58 -5.15 4.45 3.98
C ILE A 58 -4.67 5.82 4.48
N PHE A 59 -3.36 6.05 4.50
CA PHE A 59 -2.75 7.28 5.00
C PHE A 59 -2.54 8.35 3.92
N GLU A 60 -3.11 8.14 2.73
CA GLU A 60 -3.08 9.08 1.61
C GLU A 60 -1.64 9.50 1.22
N LYS A 61 -0.70 8.53 1.19
CA LYS A 61 0.72 8.75 0.90
C LYS A 61 1.08 8.51 -0.55
N TYR A 62 1.94 9.36 -1.11
CA TYR A 62 2.57 9.04 -2.37
C TYR A 62 3.29 7.68 -2.27
N PHE A 63 3.02 6.79 -3.22
CA PHE A 63 3.73 5.52 -3.28
C PHE A 63 3.92 5.03 -4.71
N GLU A 64 4.93 4.18 -4.88
CA GLU A 64 5.22 3.50 -6.13
C GLU A 64 5.54 2.03 -5.89
N VAL A 65 5.02 1.20 -6.79
CA VAL A 65 5.18 -0.25 -6.73
C VAL A 65 6.23 -0.70 -7.74
N PHE A 66 7.16 -1.53 -7.30
CA PHE A 66 8.18 -2.14 -8.15
C PHE A 66 7.99 -3.64 -8.21
N GLU A 67 8.33 -4.20 -9.36
CA GLU A 67 8.34 -5.64 -9.53
C GLU A 67 9.47 -6.27 -8.70
N ARG A 68 9.13 -7.32 -7.95
CA ARG A 68 10.10 -8.11 -7.22
C ARG A 68 10.92 -8.94 -8.21
N GLN A 69 12.23 -8.72 -8.27
CA GLN A 69 13.15 -9.55 -9.05
C GLN A 69 13.41 -10.88 -8.33
N SER A 70 12.43 -11.78 -8.29
CA SER A 70 12.60 -13.14 -7.78
C SER A 70 12.08 -14.16 -8.77
N GLU A 71 12.83 -15.25 -8.99
CA GLU A 71 12.53 -16.32 -9.96
C GLU A 71 11.24 -17.12 -9.66
N MET A 72 10.58 -16.90 -8.51
CA MET A 72 9.33 -17.55 -8.17
C MET A 72 8.10 -16.75 -8.63
N LEU A 73 7.28 -17.44 -9.44
CA LEU A 73 5.95 -17.12 -9.96
C LEU A 73 5.20 -15.98 -9.24
N SER A 74 4.76 -15.01 -10.06
CA SER A 74 4.05 -13.76 -9.76
C SER A 74 3.15 -13.76 -8.50
N MET A 75 3.72 -13.33 -7.36
CA MET A 75 2.95 -12.87 -6.17
C MET A 75 2.33 -11.45 -6.37
N ASN A 76 2.53 -10.84 -7.54
CA ASN A 76 2.07 -9.48 -7.89
C ASN A 76 0.54 -9.36 -8.04
N SER A 77 -0.18 -10.47 -8.22
CA SER A 77 -1.62 -10.47 -8.53
C SER A 77 -2.50 -9.74 -7.51
N ARG A 78 -2.12 -9.74 -6.23
CA ARG A 78 -2.85 -9.01 -5.18
C ARG A 78 -2.64 -7.50 -5.28
N ILE A 79 -1.43 -7.07 -5.63
CA ILE A 79 -1.15 -5.66 -5.84
C ILE A 79 -1.84 -5.18 -7.12
N ASP A 80 -1.80 -5.99 -8.19
CA ASP A 80 -2.54 -5.70 -9.43
C ASP A 80 -4.04 -5.51 -9.18
N THR A 81 -4.63 -6.46 -8.45
CA THR A 81 -6.06 -6.40 -8.09
C THR A 81 -6.35 -5.15 -7.26
N LEU A 82 -5.53 -4.86 -6.25
CA LEU A 82 -5.67 -3.68 -5.40
C LEU A 82 -5.61 -2.39 -6.22
N LEU A 83 -4.58 -2.22 -7.05
CA LEU A 83 -4.42 -1.00 -7.83
C LEU A 83 -5.56 -0.83 -8.84
N LYS A 84 -6.03 -1.92 -9.45
CA LYS A 84 -7.17 -1.92 -10.37
C LYS A 84 -8.48 -1.58 -9.66
N ASP A 85 -8.72 -2.14 -8.48
CA ASP A 85 -9.91 -1.84 -7.67
C ASP A 85 -10.00 -0.36 -7.32
N PHE A 86 -8.85 0.26 -7.02
CA PHE A 86 -8.76 1.68 -6.69
C PHE A 86 -8.50 2.60 -7.88
N LYS A 87 -8.38 2.07 -9.10
CA LYS A 87 -8.11 2.82 -10.35
C LYS A 87 -6.81 3.64 -10.30
N ILE A 88 -5.77 3.06 -9.72
CA ILE A 88 -4.45 3.66 -9.52
C ILE A 88 -3.35 2.73 -10.06
N GLU A 89 -3.61 2.03 -11.16
CA GLU A 89 -2.67 1.13 -11.83
C GLU A 89 -1.37 1.82 -12.25
N ASN A 90 -1.42 3.14 -12.47
CA ASN A 90 -0.24 3.97 -12.74
C ASN A 90 0.78 4.01 -11.58
N ARG A 91 0.48 3.41 -10.42
CA ARG A 91 1.45 3.25 -9.32
C ARG A 91 2.51 2.20 -9.60
N TRP A 92 2.28 1.26 -10.52
CA TRP A 92 3.34 0.39 -11.02
C TRP A 92 4.41 1.20 -11.72
N ASN A 93 5.66 1.11 -11.26
CA ASN A 93 6.80 1.72 -11.92
C ASN A 93 7.56 0.64 -12.70
N HIS A 94 7.29 0.59 -14.00
CA HIS A 94 7.80 -0.45 -14.88
C HIS A 94 9.17 -0.16 -15.49
N LEU A 95 9.69 1.08 -15.46
CA LEU A 95 11.06 1.49 -15.85
C LEU A 95 11.09 3.02 -16.04
N GLU A 96 11.75 3.73 -15.11
CA GLU A 96 12.32 5.09 -15.25
C GLU A 96 11.42 6.27 -15.65
N ASN A 97 10.10 6.18 -15.45
CA ASN A 97 9.26 7.38 -15.57
C ASN A 97 9.20 8.14 -14.23
N ASP A 98 10.11 9.11 -14.07
CA ASP A 98 10.23 9.95 -12.87
C ASP A 98 9.03 10.91 -12.67
N ASN A 99 8.18 11.10 -13.69
CA ASN A 99 7.08 12.06 -13.69
C ASN A 99 5.72 11.38 -13.49
N LYS A 100 5.55 10.65 -12.37
CA LYS A 100 4.22 10.16 -12.01
C LYS A 100 3.34 11.29 -11.51
N GLN A 101 2.10 11.30 -11.99
CA GLN A 101 1.08 12.20 -11.48
C GLN A 101 0.80 11.91 -10.01
N GLU A 102 0.36 12.94 -9.28
CA GLU A 102 -0.18 12.77 -7.93
C GLU A 102 -1.40 11.85 -7.94
N ILE A 103 -1.66 11.21 -6.81
CA ILE A 103 -2.80 10.30 -6.65
C ILE A 103 -4.02 11.15 -6.28
N ASP A 104 -5.10 11.04 -7.04
CA ASP A 104 -6.39 11.66 -6.66
C ASP A 104 -7.03 10.86 -5.52
N TYR A 105 -6.65 11.18 -4.30
CA TYR A 105 -7.20 10.55 -3.10
C TYR A 105 -8.68 10.83 -2.87
N SER A 106 -9.27 11.86 -3.49
CA SER A 106 -10.71 12.09 -3.43
C SER A 106 -11.46 10.95 -4.11
N SER A 107 -11.01 10.51 -5.29
CA SER A 107 -11.58 9.37 -5.99
C SER A 107 -11.34 8.05 -5.25
N VAL A 108 -10.12 7.84 -4.74
CA VAL A 108 -9.73 6.64 -3.98
C VAL A 108 -10.59 6.50 -2.72
N LYS A 109 -10.83 7.58 -1.99
CA LYS A 109 -11.64 7.59 -0.76
C LYS A 109 -13.10 7.27 -1.01
N LYS A 110 -13.66 7.71 -2.15
CA LYS A 110 -15.01 7.33 -2.57
C LYS A 110 -15.12 5.81 -2.78
N ILE A 111 -14.14 5.22 -3.48
CA ILE A 111 -14.08 3.77 -3.68
C ILE A 111 -13.91 3.06 -2.33
N LEU A 112 -12.99 3.52 -1.49
CA LEU A 112 -12.72 2.93 -0.16
C LEU A 112 -13.97 2.91 0.72
N ASN A 113 -14.69 4.03 0.80
CA ASN A 113 -15.91 4.13 1.61
C ASN A 113 -17.02 3.25 1.07
N LYS A 114 -17.16 3.15 -0.26
CA LYS A 114 -18.09 2.20 -0.89
C LYS A 114 -17.76 0.75 -0.51
N ARG A 115 -16.50 0.33 -0.66
CA ARG A 115 -16.04 -1.02 -0.30
C ARG A 115 -16.22 -1.33 1.19
N ARG A 116 -15.96 -0.35 2.07
CA ARG A 116 -16.20 -0.48 3.52
C ARG A 116 -17.68 -0.70 3.82
N LYS A 117 -18.55 0.07 3.19
CA LYS A 117 -20.00 -0.09 3.32
C LYS A 117 -20.44 -1.48 2.87
N GLU A 118 -20.03 -1.91 1.68
CA GLU A 118 -20.32 -3.26 1.16
C GLU A 118 -19.86 -4.37 2.13
N SER A 119 -18.66 -4.21 2.72
CA SER A 119 -18.12 -5.16 3.68
C SER A 119 -18.93 -5.23 4.99
N LEU A 120 -19.36 -4.08 5.51
CA LEU A 120 -20.18 -4.02 6.72
C LEU A 120 -21.57 -4.59 6.47
N GLU A 121 -22.20 -4.24 5.34
CA GLU A 121 -23.51 -4.78 4.95
C GLU A 121 -23.47 -6.31 4.81
N PHE A 122 -22.40 -6.85 4.22
CA PHE A 122 -22.20 -8.30 4.14
C PHE A 122 -22.07 -8.94 5.52
N LEU A 123 -21.29 -8.32 6.43
CA LEU A 123 -21.09 -8.82 7.78
C LEU A 123 -22.40 -8.81 8.58
N ASP A 124 -23.12 -7.69 8.57
CA ASP A 124 -24.40 -7.51 9.27
C ASP A 124 -25.46 -8.49 8.76
N ALA A 125 -25.55 -8.67 7.44
CA ALA A 125 -26.47 -9.63 6.84
C ALA A 125 -26.12 -11.08 7.22
N SER A 126 -24.82 -11.40 7.31
CA SER A 126 -24.36 -12.73 7.69
C SER A 126 -24.66 -13.04 9.15
N LEU A 127 -24.43 -12.08 10.05
CA LEU A 127 -24.72 -12.22 11.48
C LEU A 127 -26.23 -12.28 11.77
N SER A 128 -27.03 -11.46 11.09
CA SER A 128 -28.49 -11.44 11.24
C SER A 128 -29.15 -12.77 10.85
N LYS A 129 -28.63 -13.43 9.81
CA LYS A 129 -29.11 -14.76 9.39
C LYS A 129 -28.94 -15.81 10.49
N VAL A 130 -27.76 -15.83 11.12
CA VAL A 130 -27.46 -16.78 12.20
C VAL A 130 -28.35 -16.53 13.41
N GLN A 131 -28.56 -15.27 13.78
CA GLN A 131 -29.41 -14.92 14.93
C GLN A 131 -30.88 -15.31 14.72
N SER A 132 -31.38 -15.17 13.50
CA SER A 132 -32.74 -15.58 13.12
C SER A 132 -32.93 -17.10 13.16
N SER A 133 -31.89 -17.87 12.81
CA SER A 133 -31.91 -19.33 12.83
C SER A 133 -31.83 -19.96 14.23
N ASN A 134 -31.34 -19.23 15.24
CA ASN A 134 -31.26 -19.71 16.63
C ASN A 134 -32.51 -19.42 17.47
N ASN A 135 -33.46 -18.63 16.94
CA ASN A 135 -34.70 -18.24 17.61
C ASN A 135 -35.94 -19.00 17.10
N ASN A 136 -35.76 -20.01 16.24
CA ASN A 136 -36.77 -20.97 15.77
C ASN A 136 -36.37 -22.38 16.17
#